data_AF-A0A5M9JDG6-F1
#
_entry.id   AF-A0A5M9JDG6-F1
#
_cell.length_a   1.000
_cell.length_b   1.000
_cell.length_c   1.000
_cell.angle_alpha   90.00
_cell.angle_beta   90.00
_cell.angle_gamma   90.00
#
_symmetry.space_group_name_H-M   'P 1'
#
loop_
_entity.id
_entity.type
_entity.pdbx_description
1 polymer ?
#
loop_
_entity_poly.entity_id
_entity_poly.type
_entity_poly.pdbx_seq_one_letter_code
_entity_poly.pdbx_strand_id
1 'polypeptide(L)'
;MKPLDSSRKGTLDNPIIVKSFGDEQYAGCTGYPVDSHVTIWLTMSRDRPVERCPECGNVLKMEYVGPQEDAHDHHHEHHGDGHHNHEEPKTFADFVRPEYR
;
A
#
# COMPACT_ATOMS: atom_id res chain seq x y z
N MET A 1 -14.99 11.34 4.88
CA MET A 1 -13.76 10.52 4.99
C MET A 1 -13.59 10.10 6.44
N LYS A 2 -13.26 8.82 6.70
CA LYS A 2 -13.03 8.28 8.05
C LYS A 2 -11.52 8.08 8.23
N PRO A 3 -10.92 8.38 9.39
CA PRO A 3 -9.52 8.07 9.65
C PRO A 3 -9.26 6.55 9.60
N LEU A 4 -7.98 6.19 9.48
CA LEU A 4 -7.53 4.79 9.54
C LEU A 4 -7.97 4.15 10.86
N ASP A 5 -8.42 2.89 10.81
CA ASP A 5 -8.78 2.15 12.01
C ASP A 5 -7.54 1.82 12.83
N SER A 6 -7.49 2.38 14.04
CA SER A 6 -6.41 2.23 15.01
C SER A 6 -6.88 1.52 16.29
N SER A 7 -8.07 0.93 16.29
CA SER A 7 -8.60 0.17 17.44
C SER A 7 -7.82 -1.11 17.71
N ARG A 8 -7.13 -1.64 16.69
CA ARG A 8 -6.30 -2.84 16.75
C ARG A 8 -5.03 -2.68 15.93
N LYS A 9 -4.04 -3.51 16.23
CA LYS A 9 -2.86 -3.71 15.37
C LYS A 9 -3.20 -4.68 14.24
N GLY A 10 -2.97 -4.26 13.00
CA GLY A 10 -3.00 -5.12 11.82
C GLY A 10 -1.85 -6.11 11.81
N THR A 11 -2.14 -7.33 11.38
CA THR A 11 -1.18 -8.43 11.18
C THR A 11 -1.29 -8.92 9.73
N LEU A 12 -0.38 -9.80 9.28
CA LEU A 12 -0.48 -10.38 7.93
C LEU A 12 -1.76 -11.21 7.77
N ASP A 13 -2.14 -11.98 8.79
CA ASP A 13 -3.37 -12.78 8.77
C ASP A 13 -4.64 -11.93 8.91
N ASN A 14 -4.53 -10.79 9.60
CA ASN A 14 -5.66 -9.88 9.84
C ASN A 14 -5.21 -8.41 9.69
N PRO A 15 -5.04 -7.91 8.45
CA PRO A 15 -4.57 -6.56 8.18
C PRO A 15 -5.65 -5.50 8.43
N ILE A 16 -5.26 -4.23 8.54
CA ILE A 16 -6.21 -3.11 8.46
C ILE A 16 -6.55 -2.86 7.00
N ILE A 17 -7.84 -2.97 6.64
CA ILE A 17 -8.29 -2.80 5.26
C ILE A 17 -8.41 -1.32 4.91
N VAL A 18 -7.76 -0.92 3.82
CA VAL A 18 -7.82 0.44 3.27
C VAL A 18 -8.45 0.37 1.89
N LYS A 19 -9.62 0.97 1.73
CA LYS A 19 -10.34 0.96 0.45
C LYS A 19 -9.75 2.01 -0.49
N SER A 20 -9.42 1.60 -1.72
CA SER A 20 -8.92 2.48 -2.78
C SER A 20 -9.79 2.41 -4.02
N PHE A 21 -9.91 3.54 -4.73
CA PHE A 21 -10.52 3.61 -6.07
C PHE A 21 -9.48 3.86 -7.17
N GLY A 22 -8.21 4.11 -6.82
CA GLY A 22 -7.11 4.30 -7.76
C GLY A 22 -6.09 3.15 -7.68
N ASP A 23 -5.12 3.17 -8.59
CA ASP A 23 -4.07 2.15 -8.63
C ASP A 23 -3.12 2.20 -7.43
N GLU A 24 -2.97 3.38 -6.82
CA GLU A 24 -2.18 3.60 -5.60
C GLU A 24 -3.00 4.27 -4.49
N GLN A 25 -2.67 3.96 -3.24
CA GLN A 25 -3.26 4.55 -2.05
C GLN A 25 -2.20 4.82 -0.98
N TYR A 26 -2.19 6.06 -0.50
CA TYR A 26 -1.33 6.49 0.59
C TYR A 26 -2.09 6.39 1.92
N ALA A 27 -1.46 5.80 2.93
CA ALA A 27 -1.98 5.67 4.28
C ALA A 27 -0.97 6.18 5.32
N GLY A 28 -1.39 7.11 6.16
CA GLY A 28 -0.57 7.64 7.25
C GLY A 28 -0.74 6.80 8.52
N CYS A 29 0.31 6.11 8.95
CA CYS A 29 0.33 5.37 10.21
C CYS A 29 0.92 6.24 11.33
N THR A 30 0.13 6.48 12.39
CA THR A 30 0.57 7.17 13.63
C THR A 30 0.87 6.19 14.78
N GLY A 31 0.95 4.90 14.45
CA GLY A 31 1.24 3.83 15.41
C GLY A 31 0.03 3.17 16.06
N TYR A 32 0.33 2.10 16.80
CA TYR A 32 -0.62 1.40 17.65
C TYR A 32 0.04 1.12 19.02
N PRO A 33 -0.48 1.68 20.13
CA PRO A 33 -1.65 2.57 20.24
C PRO A 33 -1.53 3.88 19.42
N VAL A 34 -2.66 4.56 19.16
CA VAL A 34 -2.69 5.82 18.39
C VAL A 34 -1.65 6.81 18.92
N ASP A 35 -0.93 7.46 18.00
CA ASP A 35 0.05 8.51 18.30
C ASP A 35 1.27 8.00 19.09
N SER A 36 1.59 6.71 18.97
CA SER A 36 2.80 6.13 19.57
C SER A 36 4.08 6.44 18.79
N HIS A 37 3.95 6.89 17.53
CA HIS A 37 5.06 7.41 16.75
C HIS A 37 4.61 8.48 15.74
N VAL A 38 5.59 9.21 15.21
CA VAL A 38 5.38 10.19 14.13
C VAL A 38 4.73 9.54 12.91
N THR A 39 3.86 10.28 12.21
CA THR A 39 3.20 9.81 11.00
C THR A 39 4.20 9.30 9.97
N ILE A 40 4.11 8.00 9.66
CA ILE A 40 4.83 7.37 8.56
C ILE A 40 3.84 7.12 7.42
N TRP A 41 4.19 7.57 6.23
CA TRP A 41 3.40 7.37 5.02
C TRP A 41 3.75 6.03 4.38
N LEU A 42 2.71 5.22 4.13
CA LEU A 42 2.80 3.92 3.51
C LEU A 42 2.07 3.98 2.16
N THR A 43 2.75 3.56 1.10
CA THR A 43 2.18 3.48 -0.25
C THR A 43 1.79 2.04 -0.52
N MET A 44 0.53 1.83 -0.91
CA MET A 44 0.05 0.53 -1.38
C MET A 44 -0.43 0.70 -2.81
N SER A 45 -0.18 -0.30 -3.64
CA SER A 45 -0.61 -0.31 -5.04
C SER A 45 -1.35 -1.61 -5.36
N ARG A 46 -1.93 -1.74 -6.56
CA ARG A 46 -2.63 -2.98 -6.97
C ARG A 46 -1.70 -4.18 -7.07
N ASP A 47 -0.44 -3.97 -7.49
CA ASP A 47 0.61 -4.99 -7.55
C ASP A 47 1.20 -5.33 -6.17
N ARG A 48 1.25 -4.35 -5.26
CA ARG A 48 1.74 -4.48 -3.88
C ARG A 48 0.71 -3.91 -2.90
N PRO A 49 -0.39 -4.65 -2.65
CA PRO A 49 -1.50 -4.15 -1.85
C PRO A 49 -1.21 -4.18 -0.35
N VAL A 50 -0.13 -4.81 0.10
CA VAL A 50 0.18 -4.97 1.53
C VAL A 50 1.42 -4.16 1.87
N GLU A 51 1.34 -3.34 2.91
CA GLU A 51 2.49 -2.60 3.42
C GLU A 51 2.54 -2.68 4.95
N ARG A 52 3.76 -2.68 5.50
CA ARG A 52 3.99 -2.79 6.94
C ARG A 52 4.69 -1.55 7.46
N CYS A 53 4.10 -0.92 8.47
CA CYS A 53 4.76 0.18 9.16
C CYS A 53 6.11 -0.29 9.75
N PRO A 54 7.23 0.41 9.47
CA PRO A 54 8.55 0.00 9.93
C PRO A 54 8.75 0.19 11.44
N GLU A 55 7.96 1.04 12.08
CA GLU A 55 8.12 1.39 13.49
C GLU A 55 7.21 0.56 14.40
N CYS A 56 5.89 0.65 14.21
CA CYS A 56 4.96 -0.15 15.03
C CYS A 56 4.68 -1.55 14.47
N GLY A 57 5.05 -1.85 13.23
CA GLY A 57 4.76 -3.14 12.59
C GLY A 57 3.28 -3.35 12.22
N ASN A 58 2.46 -2.30 12.20
CA ASN A 58 1.06 -2.37 11.76
C ASN A 58 0.99 -2.75 10.27
N VAL A 59 0.18 -3.75 9.93
CA VAL A 59 -0.01 -4.20 8.54
C VAL A 59 -1.29 -3.60 7.96
N LEU A 60 -1.15 -2.91 6.83
CA LEU A 60 -2.25 -2.37 6.04
C LEU A 60 -2.40 -3.18 4.75
N LYS A 61 -3.63 -3.39 4.31
CA LYS A 61 -3.93 -4.02 3.02
C LYS A 61 -4.92 -3.17 2.24
N MET A 62 -4.54 -2.81 1.02
CA MET A 62 -5.39 -2.12 0.07
C MET A 62 -6.44 -3.08 -0.51
N GLU A 63 -7.69 -2.65 -0.47
CA GLU A 63 -8.81 -3.28 -1.16
C GLU A 63 -9.27 -2.33 -2.28
N TYR A 64 -9.01 -2.71 -3.53
CA TYR A 64 -9.50 -1.96 -4.67
C TYR A 64 -11.02 -2.15 -4.83
N VAL A 65 -11.78 -1.06 -4.80
CA VAL A 65 -13.25 -1.04 -4.88
C VAL A 65 -13.76 -0.32 -6.14
N GLY A 66 -12.87 0.00 -7.08
CA GLY A 66 -13.22 0.62 -8.36
C GLY A 66 -13.65 -0.39 -9.44
N PRO A 67 -14.05 0.12 -10.62
CA PRO A 67 -14.37 -0.71 -11.79
C PRO A 67 -13.16 -1.58 -12.22
N GLN A 68 -13.41 -2.84 -12.56
CA GLN A 68 -12.35 -3.77 -13.00
C GLN A 68 -11.83 -3.48 -14.41
N GLU A 69 -12.65 -2.83 -15.24
CA GLU A 69 -12.34 -2.46 -16.61
C GLU A 69 -12.12 -0.95 -16.67
N ASP A 70 -10.92 -0.55 -17.05
CA ASP A 70 -10.57 0.85 -17.22
C ASP A 70 -11.05 1.32 -18.60
N ALA A 71 -12.14 2.08 -18.66
CA ALA A 71 -12.67 2.61 -19.92
C ALA A 71 -11.74 3.66 -20.58
N HIS A 72 -10.60 3.95 -19.95
CA HIS A 72 -9.59 4.91 -20.38
C HIS A 72 -8.23 4.27 -20.70
N ASP A 73 -8.17 2.94 -20.89
CA ASP A 73 -6.97 2.25 -21.38
C ASP A 73 -6.72 2.57 -22.87
N HIS A 74 -6.45 3.84 -23.16
CA HIS A 74 -5.90 4.29 -24.42
C HIS A 74 -4.43 3.93 -24.40
N HIS A 75 -4.10 2.77 -24.99
CA HIS A 75 -2.79 2.40 -25.51
C HIS A 75 -1.73 3.49 -25.30
N HIS A 76 -0.99 3.39 -24.19
CA HIS A 76 0.32 4.02 -24.11
C HIS A 76 1.20 3.28 -25.11
N GLU A 77 1.15 3.71 -26.37
CA GLU A 77 2.16 3.45 -27.38
C GLU A 77 3.51 3.72 -26.71
N HIS A 78 4.26 2.64 -26.52
CA HIS A 78 5.61 2.64 -25.99
C HIS A 78 6.49 3.55 -26.86
N HIS A 79 6.58 4.82 -26.50
CA HIS A 79 7.72 5.64 -26.87
C HIS A 79 8.93 5.08 -26.11
N GLY A 80 9.79 4.40 -26.87
CA GLY A 80 11.05 3.85 -26.41
C GLY A 80 12.05 4.98 -26.12
N ASP A 81 11.91 5.61 -24.96
CA ASP A 81 12.87 6.58 -24.44
C ASP A 81 13.51 5.99 -23.18
N GLY A 82 14.69 5.40 -23.35
CA GLY A 82 15.43 4.64 -22.33
C GLY A 82 15.92 5.46 -21.13
N HIS A 83 15.01 5.92 -20.25
CA HIS A 83 15.36 6.78 -19.11
C HIS A 83 14.72 6.45 -17.75
N HIS A 84 14.16 5.26 -17.53
CA HIS A 84 13.69 4.87 -16.18
C HIS A 84 14.16 3.47 -15.78
N ASN A 85 15.47 3.30 -15.61
CA ASN A 85 16.04 2.23 -14.81
C ASN A 85 15.97 2.60 -13.30
N HIS A 86 14.83 3.13 -12.86
CA HIS A 86 14.57 3.32 -11.43
C HIS A 86 14.05 1.98 -10.93
N GLU A 87 14.92 1.17 -10.31
CA GLU A 87 14.41 0.13 -9.42
C GLU A 87 13.58 0.84 -8.37
N GLU A 88 12.30 0.47 -8.26
CA GLU A 88 11.47 0.99 -7.18
C GLU A 88 12.18 0.72 -5.84
N PRO A 89 12.27 1.73 -4.97
CA PRO A 89 12.93 1.56 -3.70
C PRO A 89 12.27 0.41 -2.94
N LYS A 90 13.08 -0.57 -2.55
CA LYS A 90 12.60 -1.75 -1.82
C LYS A 90 11.88 -1.30 -0.56
N THR A 91 10.63 -1.74 -0.40
CA THR A 91 9.86 -1.51 0.82
C THR A 91 9.98 -2.72 1.75
N PHE A 92 9.41 -2.62 2.94
CA PHE A 92 9.42 -3.76 3.87
C PHE A 92 8.63 -4.95 3.34
N ALA A 93 7.67 -4.72 2.46
CA ALA A 93 6.92 -5.77 1.78
C ALA A 93 7.84 -6.70 0.96
N ASP A 94 8.91 -6.17 0.37
CA ASP A 94 9.84 -6.96 -0.46
C ASP A 94 10.69 -7.94 0.35
N PHE A 95 10.79 -7.75 1.67
CA PHE A 95 11.51 -8.65 2.58
C PHE A 95 10.58 -9.68 3.24
N VAL A 96 9.28 -9.64 2.96
CA VAL A 96 8.33 -10.66 3.40
C VAL A 96 8.50 -11.88 2.52
N ARG A 97 8.70 -13.07 3.13
CA ARG A 97 8.89 -14.28 2.34
C ARG A 97 7.62 -14.62 1.54
N PRO A 98 7.73 -15.21 0.34
CA PRO A 98 6.59 -15.50 -0.52
C PRO A 98 5.48 -16.32 0.15
N GLU A 99 5.83 -17.16 1.13
CA GLU A 99 4.88 -17.99 1.86
C GLU A 99 3.92 -17.19 2.76
N TYR A 100 4.21 -15.90 2.99
CA TYR A 100 3.43 -14.98 3.82
C TYR A 100 2.79 -13.82 3.02
N ARG A 101 2.80 -13.89 1.68
CA ARG A 101 2.23 -12.88 0.79
C ARG A 101 0.71 -13.04 0.62
#